data_AF-A0A3N4H8D0-F1
#
_entry.id   AF-A0A3N4H8D0-F1
#
_cell.length_a   1.000
_cell.length_b   1.000
_cell.length_c   1.000
_cell.angle_alpha   90.00
_cell.angle_beta   90.00
_cell.angle_gamma   90.00
#
_symmetry.space_group_name_H-M   'P 1'
#
loop_
_entity.id
_entity.type
_entity.pdbx_description
1 polymer ?
#
loop_
_entity_poly.entity_id
_entity_poly.type
_entity_poly.pdbx_seq_one_letter_code
_entity_poly.pdbx_strand_id
1 'polypeptide(L)'
;MELKATAIDTFNHEFKSTLLLLNLEPLLVLESSQYFQIYTRKIRDSSIVMAIQQLSFTSPLNLSMVMDYTARLMAAKLASQPARTAYAAPKSTPSSKSNTARNPRRPFQSKAHNVEIDDDENLDINAITYRNKPRPPPRCFACDSPDHMIPDCELKTQWDAYRQQKLDTPAGKD
;
A
#
# COMPACT_ATOMS: atom_id res chain seq x y z
N MET A 1 3.80 8.06 -11.97
CA MET A 1 2.68 7.26 -11.44
C MET A 1 3.01 5.80 -11.67
N GLU A 2 3.19 5.04 -10.59
CA GLU A 2 3.52 3.63 -10.61
C GLU A 2 2.23 2.80 -10.71
N LEU A 3 2.20 1.82 -11.61
CA LEU A 3 1.04 0.96 -11.78
C LEU A 3 1.01 -0.11 -10.69
N LYS A 4 0.19 0.13 -9.66
CA LYS A 4 -0.04 -0.85 -8.60
C LYS A 4 -0.98 -1.94 -9.11
N ALA A 5 -0.71 -3.18 -8.71
CA ALA A 5 -1.53 -4.33 -9.10
C ALA A 5 -3.01 -4.19 -8.69
N THR A 6 -3.33 -3.46 -7.62
CA THR A 6 -4.71 -3.16 -7.19
C THR A 6 -5.41 -2.10 -8.03
N ALA A 7 -4.66 -1.34 -8.83
CA ALA A 7 -5.16 -0.22 -9.63
C ALA A 7 -5.13 -0.51 -11.14
N ILE A 8 -4.73 -1.72 -11.55
CA ILE A 8 -4.63 -2.11 -12.96
C ILE A 8 -6.00 -2.01 -13.66
N ASP A 9 -7.08 -2.42 -13.00
CA ASP A 9 -8.42 -2.39 -13.60
C ASP A 9 -8.91 -0.95 -13.80
N THR A 10 -8.70 -0.08 -12.80
CA THR A 10 -9.01 1.35 -12.91
C THR A 10 -8.21 2.00 -14.02
N PHE A 11 -6.89 1.76 -14.07
CA PHE A 11 -6.03 2.27 -15.12
C PHE A 11 -6.48 1.77 -16.51
N ASN A 12 -6.82 0.49 -16.62
CA ASN A 12 -7.28 -0.09 -17.87
C ASN A 12 -8.59 0.55 -18.34
N HIS A 13 -9.52 0.80 -17.42
CA HIS A 13 -10.77 1.49 -17.72
C HIS A 13 -10.53 2.93 -18.20
N GLU A 14 -9.70 3.70 -17.49
CA GLU A 14 -9.35 5.08 -17.85
C GLU A 14 -8.63 5.15 -19.20
N PHE A 15 -7.71 4.22 -19.46
CA PHE A 15 -6.98 4.15 -20.71
C PHE A 15 -7.89 3.79 -21.89
N LYS A 16 -8.78 2.79 -21.72
CA LYS A 16 -9.81 2.46 -22.73
C LYS A 16 -10.74 3.64 -22.99
N SER A 17 -11.18 4.33 -21.94
CA SER A 17 -12.03 5.53 -22.06
C SER A 17 -11.34 6.64 -22.85
N THR A 18 -10.04 6.85 -22.60
CA THR A 18 -9.22 7.83 -23.33
C THR A 18 -9.09 7.48 -24.81
N LEU A 19 -8.86 6.20 -25.13
CA LEU A 19 -8.78 5.74 -26.53
C LEU A 19 -10.12 5.92 -27.25
N LEU A 20 -11.23 5.65 -26.58
CA LEU A 20 -12.57 5.90 -27.11
C LEU A 20 -12.82 7.36 -27.47
N LEU A 21 -12.36 8.30 -26.62
CA LEU A 21 -12.45 9.75 -26.94
C LEU A 21 -11.65 10.12 -28.20
N LEU A 22 -10.61 9.36 -28.52
CA LEU A 22 -9.79 9.52 -29.72
C LEU A 22 -10.34 8.71 -30.92
N ASN A 23 -11.51 8.07 -30.78
CA ASN A 23 -12.09 7.13 -31.75
C ASN A 23 -11.17 5.97 -32.12
N LEU A 24 -10.36 5.51 -31.16
CA LEU A 24 -9.48 4.36 -31.32
C LEU A 24 -10.02 3.17 -30.53
N GLU A 25 -10.31 2.07 -31.24
CA GLU A 25 -10.75 0.85 -30.60
C GLU A 25 -9.54 0.01 -30.14
N PRO A 26 -9.48 -0.43 -28.85
CA PRO A 26 -8.34 -1.19 -28.33
C PRO A 26 -8.03 -2.50 -29.06
N LEU A 27 -9.01 -3.06 -29.79
CA LEU A 27 -8.84 -4.27 -30.60
C LEU A 27 -8.03 -4.01 -31.88
N LEU A 28 -8.07 -2.77 -32.41
CA LEU A 28 -7.39 -2.37 -33.63
C LEU A 28 -5.99 -1.79 -33.36
N VAL A 29 -5.68 -1.48 -32.09
CA VAL A 29 -4.38 -0.96 -31.69
C VAL A 29 -3.36 -2.11 -31.60
N LEU A 30 -2.49 -2.19 -32.61
CA LEU A 30 -1.40 -3.17 -32.72
C LEU A 30 -0.13 -2.71 -31.98
N GLU A 31 0.84 -3.62 -31.86
CA GLU A 31 2.13 -3.39 -31.20
C GLU A 31 2.95 -2.20 -31.79
N SER A 32 2.81 -1.96 -33.09
CA SER A 32 3.46 -0.82 -33.76
C SER A 32 2.88 0.54 -33.37
N SER A 33 1.69 0.58 -32.77
CA SER A 33 1.02 1.82 -32.39
C SER A 33 1.68 2.47 -31.19
N GLN A 34 1.75 3.80 -31.20
CA GLN A 34 2.26 4.58 -30.07
C GLN A 34 1.48 4.31 -28.78
N TYR A 35 0.17 4.10 -28.87
CA TYR A 35 -0.68 3.85 -27.69
C TYR A 35 -0.37 2.51 -27.02
N PHE A 36 -0.03 1.50 -27.82
CA PHE A 36 0.45 0.22 -27.30
C PHE A 36 1.75 0.40 -26.52
N GLN A 37 2.71 1.14 -27.10
CA GLN A 37 4.00 1.41 -26.45
C GLN A 37 3.84 2.26 -25.18
N ILE A 38 2.93 3.24 -25.18
CA ILE A 38 2.63 4.03 -23.98
C ILE A 38 2.10 3.11 -22.88
N TYR A 39 1.15 2.23 -23.20
CA TYR A 39 0.58 1.29 -22.24
C TYR A 39 1.66 0.37 -21.64
N THR A 40 2.48 -0.29 -22.47
CA THR A 40 3.51 -1.21 -22.00
C THR A 40 4.60 -0.50 -21.18
N ARG A 41 5.00 0.72 -21.54
CA ARG A 41 5.95 1.54 -20.75
C ARG A 41 5.43 1.93 -19.37
N LYS A 42 4.11 1.90 -19.14
CA LYS A 42 3.53 2.15 -17.80
C LYS A 42 3.65 0.92 -16.89
N ILE A 43 3.85 -0.27 -17.44
CA ILE A 43 4.10 -1.49 -16.69
C ILE A 43 5.56 -1.46 -16.21
N ARG A 44 5.77 -1.30 -14.90
CA ARG A 44 7.12 -1.29 -14.29
C ARG A 44 7.65 -2.67 -13.96
N ASP A 45 6.77 -3.66 -13.87
CA ASP A 45 7.14 -5.02 -13.51
C ASP A 45 7.82 -5.74 -14.66
N SER A 46 9.15 -5.91 -14.57
CA SER A 46 9.98 -6.59 -15.57
C SER A 46 9.49 -8.01 -15.87
N SER A 47 8.99 -8.74 -14.87
CA SER A 47 8.50 -10.11 -15.06
C SER A 47 7.26 -10.16 -15.97
N ILE A 48 6.37 -9.18 -15.81
CA ILE A 48 5.15 -9.05 -16.62
C ILE A 48 5.51 -8.58 -18.03
N VAL A 49 6.43 -7.61 -18.16
CA VAL A 49 6.90 -7.14 -19.46
C VAL A 49 7.53 -8.29 -20.26
N MET A 50 8.37 -9.11 -19.62
CA MET A 50 8.99 -10.26 -20.27
C MET A 50 7.93 -11.29 -20.70
N ALA A 51 6.91 -11.55 -19.88
CA ALA A 51 5.81 -12.45 -20.25
C ALA A 51 5.01 -11.93 -21.46
N ILE A 52 4.76 -10.61 -21.53
CA ILE A 52 4.11 -9.98 -22.69
C ILE A 52 4.98 -10.12 -23.95
N GLN A 53 6.29 -9.93 -23.84
CA GLN A 53 7.23 -10.14 -24.96
C GLN A 53 7.25 -11.60 -25.43
N GLN A 54 7.20 -12.57 -24.51
CA GLN A 54 7.11 -13.97 -24.90
C GLN A 54 5.81 -14.27 -25.66
N LEU A 55 4.70 -13.66 -25.23
CA LEU A 55 3.42 -13.80 -25.90
C LEU A 55 3.45 -13.24 -27.33
N SER A 56 4.19 -12.14 -27.58
CA SER A 56 4.29 -11.52 -28.91
C SER A 56 4.96 -12.40 -29.96
N PHE A 57 5.83 -13.32 -29.55
CA PHE A 57 6.43 -14.30 -30.47
C PHE A 57 5.44 -15.38 -30.94
N THR A 58 4.37 -15.62 -30.17
CA THR A 58 3.42 -16.70 -30.46
C THR A 58 2.17 -16.25 -31.21
N SER A 59 1.78 -14.98 -31.06
CA SER A 59 0.55 -14.45 -31.64
C SER A 59 0.67 -12.94 -31.83
N PRO A 60 0.05 -12.39 -32.88
CA PRO A 60 -0.03 -10.94 -33.03
C PRO A 60 -0.76 -10.35 -31.83
N LEU A 61 -0.14 -9.36 -31.19
CA LEU A 61 -0.68 -8.72 -30.00
C LEU A 61 -1.50 -7.48 -30.34
N ASN A 62 -2.71 -7.47 -29.79
CA ASN A 62 -3.59 -6.33 -29.80
C ASN A 62 -3.60 -5.74 -28.39
N LEU A 63 -3.77 -4.44 -28.27
CA LEU A 63 -3.75 -3.76 -26.97
C LEU A 63 -4.78 -4.36 -26.01
N SER A 64 -6.01 -4.65 -26.45
CA SER A 64 -7.02 -5.27 -25.59
C SER A 64 -6.54 -6.58 -24.95
N MET A 65 -5.87 -7.43 -25.73
CA MET A 65 -5.35 -8.72 -25.24
C MET A 65 -4.26 -8.50 -24.19
N VAL A 66 -3.35 -7.55 -24.44
CA VAL A 66 -2.29 -7.19 -23.50
C VAL A 66 -2.86 -6.61 -22.20
N MET A 67 -3.90 -5.78 -22.27
CA MET A 67 -4.56 -5.23 -21.08
C MET A 67 -5.12 -6.33 -20.19
N ASP A 68 -5.88 -7.27 -20.77
CA ASP A 68 -6.51 -8.36 -20.04
C ASP A 68 -5.49 -9.40 -19.54
N TYR A 69 -4.42 -9.62 -20.31
CA TYR A 69 -3.33 -10.51 -19.91
C TYR A 69 -2.51 -9.91 -18.75
N THR A 70 -2.19 -8.62 -18.83
CA THR A 70 -1.49 -7.88 -17.76
C THR A 70 -2.30 -7.92 -16.46
N ALA A 71 -3.61 -7.66 -16.52
CA ALA A 71 -4.48 -7.71 -15.35
C ALA A 71 -4.48 -9.11 -14.71
N ARG A 72 -4.58 -10.17 -15.53
CA ARG A 72 -4.50 -11.56 -15.06
C ARG A 72 -3.16 -11.88 -14.39
N LEU A 73 -2.03 -11.46 -14.98
CA LEU A 73 -0.71 -11.68 -14.39
C LEU A 73 -0.53 -10.92 -13.08
N MET A 74 -0.98 -9.66 -13.00
CA MET A 74 -0.92 -8.88 -11.76
C MET A 74 -1.79 -9.48 -10.66
N ALA A 75 -3.01 -9.93 -10.99
CA ALA A 75 -3.89 -10.60 -10.05
C ALA A 75 -3.31 -11.93 -9.57
N ALA A 76 -2.76 -12.74 -10.47
CA ALA A 76 -2.09 -13.99 -10.12
C ALA A 76 -0.89 -13.76 -9.21
N LYS A 77 -0.11 -12.70 -9.46
CA LYS A 77 1.01 -12.30 -8.61
C LYS A 77 0.56 -11.88 -7.21
N LEU A 78 -0.57 -11.19 -7.09
CA LEU A 78 -1.14 -10.84 -5.79
C LEU A 78 -1.64 -12.07 -5.04
N ALA A 79 -2.30 -13.00 -5.74
CA ALA A 79 -2.83 -14.23 -5.17
C ALA A 79 -1.73 -15.22 -4.73
N SER A 80 -0.60 -15.23 -5.42
CA SER A 80 0.54 -16.10 -5.10
C SER A 80 1.44 -15.57 -3.98
N GLN A 81 1.23 -14.33 -3.52
CA GLN A 81 1.96 -13.86 -2.36
C GLN A 81 1.54 -14.71 -1.15
N PRO A 82 2.49 -15.38 -0.46
CA PRO A 82 2.16 -16.15 0.72
C PRO A 82 1.51 -15.19 1.70
N ALA A 83 0.29 -15.51 2.12
CA ALA A 83 -0.39 -14.80 3.19
C ALA A 83 0.60 -14.73 4.34
N ARG A 84 1.12 -13.53 4.61
CA ARG A 84 1.93 -13.29 5.81
C ARG A 84 0.98 -13.53 6.97
N THR A 85 0.90 -14.77 7.42
CA THR A 85 0.31 -15.12 8.70
C THR A 85 1.13 -14.33 9.70
N ALA A 86 0.55 -13.22 10.16
CA ALA A 86 1.08 -12.53 11.31
C ALA A 86 1.00 -13.54 12.44
N TYR A 87 2.09 -14.25 12.70
CA TYR A 87 2.29 -14.94 13.96
C TYR A 87 2.04 -13.86 15.01
N ALA A 88 0.89 -13.96 15.68
CA ALA A 88 0.61 -13.16 16.85
C ALA A 88 1.72 -13.48 17.84
N ALA A 89 2.69 -12.58 17.95
CA ALA A 89 3.70 -12.68 18.98
C ALA A 89 2.95 -12.79 20.32
N PRO A 90 3.20 -13.82 21.14
CA PRO A 90 2.59 -13.89 22.45
C PRO A 90 2.95 -12.61 23.21
N LYS A 91 1.93 -11.93 23.75
CA LYS A 91 2.08 -10.79 24.66
C LYS A 91 3.04 -11.21 25.77
N SER A 92 4.29 -10.73 25.72
CA SER A 92 5.16 -10.75 26.89
C SER A 92 4.59 -9.78 27.92
N THR A 93 4.29 -10.31 29.08
CA THR A 93 3.90 -9.56 30.28
C THR A 93 5.06 -8.64 30.71
N PRO A 94 4.78 -7.43 31.22
CA PRO A 94 5.82 -6.55 31.72
C PRO A 94 6.22 -7.02 33.12
N SER A 95 7.35 -7.73 33.23
CA SER A 95 7.97 -8.01 34.53
C SER A 95 9.06 -6.97 34.80
N SER A 96 8.87 -6.28 35.92
CA SER A 96 9.75 -5.27 36.48
C SER A 96 11.04 -5.88 37.05
N LYS A 97 12.13 -5.11 36.93
CA LYS A 97 13.39 -5.09 37.72
C LYS A 97 14.67 -5.66 37.07
N SER A 98 15.59 -4.70 36.89
CA SER A 98 16.99 -4.68 37.35
C SER A 98 17.85 -5.94 37.19
N ASN A 99 18.83 -5.91 36.28
CA ASN A 99 20.25 -5.81 36.67
C ASN A 99 21.20 -5.86 35.46
N THR A 100 22.22 -5.03 35.59
CA THR A 100 23.49 -4.95 34.86
C THR A 100 24.11 -6.32 34.59
N ALA A 101 24.37 -6.67 33.33
CA ALA A 101 25.40 -7.64 32.96
C ALA A 101 25.83 -7.49 31.49
N ARG A 102 27.14 -7.64 31.29
CA ARG A 102 27.92 -7.27 30.10
C ARG A 102 27.71 -8.23 28.92
N ASN A 103 27.79 -7.65 27.72
CA ASN A 103 27.97 -8.31 26.42
C ASN A 103 29.01 -9.44 26.43
N PRO A 104 28.74 -10.54 25.69
CA PRO A 104 29.74 -11.16 24.85
C PRO A 104 29.41 -10.95 23.36
N ARG A 105 30.30 -10.24 22.65
CA ARG A 105 30.26 -10.06 21.20
C ARG A 105 30.38 -11.42 20.51
N ARG A 106 29.35 -11.82 19.74
CA ARG A 106 29.46 -12.92 18.76
C ARG A 106 30.20 -12.44 17.51
N PRO A 107 31.00 -13.29 16.84
CA PRO A 107 31.64 -12.94 15.57
C PRO A 107 30.59 -12.81 14.47
N PHE A 108 30.54 -11.63 13.85
CA PHE A 108 29.68 -11.34 12.72
C PHE A 108 30.32 -11.96 11.46
N GLN A 109 29.65 -12.92 10.84
CA GLN A 109 30.02 -13.35 9.48
C GLN A 109 29.38 -12.38 8.49
N SER A 110 30.22 -11.55 7.86
CA SER A 110 29.82 -10.70 6.73
C SER A 110 29.56 -11.58 5.50
N LYS A 111 28.29 -11.84 5.19
CA LYS A 111 27.88 -12.20 3.82
C LYS A 111 27.77 -10.90 3.04
N ALA A 112 28.63 -10.76 2.02
CA ALA A 112 28.63 -9.66 1.08
C ALA A 112 27.27 -9.56 0.38
N HIS A 113 26.62 -8.41 0.50
CA HIS A 113 25.56 -7.98 -0.40
C HIS A 113 26.19 -6.87 -1.24
N ASN A 114 26.39 -7.13 -2.54
CA ASN A 114 26.72 -6.08 -3.50
C ASN A 114 25.59 -5.05 -3.45
N VAL A 115 25.90 -3.85 -2.97
CA VAL A 115 25.13 -2.63 -3.18
C VAL A 115 25.86 -1.91 -4.29
N GLU A 116 25.35 -2.02 -5.51
CA GLU A 116 25.70 -1.09 -6.57
C GLU A 116 24.78 0.11 -6.47
N ILE A 117 25.42 1.24 -6.14
CA ILE A 117 25.17 2.61 -6.59
C ILE A 117 23.90 3.28 -6.05
N ASP A 118 24.15 3.98 -4.95
CA ASP A 118 23.54 5.25 -4.54
C ASP A 118 23.56 6.24 -5.73
N ASP A 119 22.37 6.63 -6.21
CA ASP A 119 22.17 7.94 -6.81
C ASP A 119 21.20 8.68 -5.89
N ASP A 120 21.80 9.56 -5.08
CA ASP A 120 21.17 10.52 -4.20
C ASP A 120 20.13 11.39 -4.94
N GLU A 121 18.84 11.12 -4.70
CA GLU A 121 17.83 12.19 -4.68
C GLU A 121 17.04 12.13 -3.37
N ASN A 122 17.65 12.80 -2.39
CA ASN A 122 17.06 13.29 -1.17
C ASN A 122 15.81 14.16 -1.46
N LEU A 123 14.61 13.59 -1.27
CA LEU A 123 13.39 14.35 -1.03
C LEU A 123 12.77 13.90 0.29
N ASP A 124 13.00 14.73 1.30
CA ASP A 124 12.35 14.73 2.60
C ASP A 124 10.81 14.55 2.50
N ILE A 125 10.32 13.33 2.71
CA ILE A 125 8.89 13.06 2.95
C ILE A 125 8.79 12.18 4.20
N ASN A 126 9.20 12.74 5.33
CA ASN A 126 8.79 12.26 6.65
C ASN A 126 7.35 12.72 6.91
N ALA A 127 6.35 11.84 6.68
CA ALA A 127 5.15 11.67 7.54
C ALA A 127 3.99 10.87 6.91
N ILE A 128 4.21 9.69 6.30
CA ILE A 128 3.11 8.70 6.21
C ILE A 128 3.66 7.30 6.50
N THR A 129 3.71 6.96 7.79
CA THR A 129 3.85 5.57 8.21
C THR A 129 2.53 4.86 7.96
N TYR A 130 2.39 4.20 6.81
CA TYR A 130 1.29 3.28 6.51
C TYR A 130 1.35 2.06 7.44
N ARG A 131 0.86 2.22 8.67
CA ARG A 131 0.55 1.10 9.55
C ARG A 131 -0.71 0.43 9.00
N ASN A 132 -0.52 -0.55 8.10
CA ASN A 132 -1.54 -1.43 7.53
C ASN A 132 -2.17 -2.39 8.55
N LYS A 133 -2.49 -1.91 9.76
CA LYS A 133 -3.38 -2.64 10.66
C LYS A 133 -4.80 -2.17 10.33
N PRO A 134 -5.75 -3.08 10.08
CA PRO A 134 -7.15 -2.70 9.98
C PRO A 134 -7.49 -1.95 11.27
N ARG A 135 -7.77 -0.65 11.15
CA ARG A 135 -8.20 0.13 12.30
C ARG A 135 -9.57 -0.43 12.68
N PRO A 136 -9.81 -0.78 13.95
CA PRO A 136 -11.14 -1.14 14.38
C PRO A 136 -12.11 0.00 14.02
N PRO A 137 -13.39 -0.30 13.77
CA PRO A 137 -14.40 0.73 13.52
C PRO A 137 -14.31 1.83 14.59
N PRO A 138 -14.47 3.11 14.20
CA PRO A 138 -14.44 4.21 15.16
C PRO A 138 -15.52 3.98 16.22
N ARG A 139 -15.16 4.23 17.48
CA ARG A 139 -16.05 4.13 18.65
C ARG A 139 -16.37 5.51 19.17
N CYS A 140 -17.52 5.68 19.80
CA CYS A 140 -17.87 6.91 20.50
C CYS A 140 -16.86 7.20 21.60
N PHE A 141 -16.19 8.36 21.56
CA PHE A 141 -15.19 8.72 22.58
C PHE A 141 -15.78 8.99 23.97
N ALA A 142 -17.09 9.22 24.08
CA ALA A 142 -17.76 9.48 25.36
C ALA A 142 -18.15 8.20 26.12
N CYS A 143 -18.46 7.11 25.40
CA CYS A 143 -19.00 5.88 26.00
C CYS A 143 -18.41 4.56 25.46
N ASP A 144 -17.45 4.63 24.52
CA ASP A 144 -16.81 3.49 23.83
C ASP A 144 -17.74 2.55 23.05
N SER A 145 -19.00 2.93 22.84
CA SER A 145 -19.95 2.18 22.01
C SER A 145 -19.58 2.22 20.53
N PRO A 146 -19.70 1.10 19.78
CA PRO A 146 -19.47 1.06 18.33
C PRO A 146 -20.69 1.51 17.49
N ASP A 147 -21.86 1.69 18.11
CA ASP A 147 -23.13 1.88 17.36
C ASP A 147 -23.41 3.32 16.97
N HIS A 148 -22.75 4.29 17.62
CA HIS A 148 -22.97 5.72 17.37
C HIS A 148 -21.67 6.51 17.54
N MET A 149 -21.66 7.74 17.03
CA MET A 149 -20.54 8.69 17.18
C MET A 149 -20.86 9.73 18.26
N ILE A 150 -19.87 10.53 18.66
CA ILE A 150 -20.03 11.58 19.70
C ILE A 150 -21.29 12.45 19.52
N PRO A 151 -21.68 12.91 18.31
CA PRO A 151 -22.86 13.77 18.12
C PRO A 151 -24.17 13.14 18.58
N ASP A 152 -24.28 11.82 18.44
CA ASP A 152 -25.49 11.04 18.70
C ASP A 152 -25.44 10.31 20.06
N CYS A 153 -24.45 10.63 20.89
CA CYS A 153 -24.25 10.00 22.18
C CYS A 153 -25.11 10.65 23.28
N GLU A 154 -25.87 9.85 24.01
CA GLU A 154 -26.65 10.30 25.17
C GLU A 154 -25.76 10.95 26.26
N LEU A 155 -24.50 10.51 26.36
CA LEU A 155 -23.51 11.03 27.32
C LEU A 155 -22.74 12.26 26.82
N LYS A 156 -23.04 12.76 25.61
CA LYS A 156 -22.33 13.91 25.01
C LYS A 156 -22.31 15.14 25.91
N THR A 157 -23.45 15.46 26.54
CA THR A 157 -23.58 16.65 27.40
C THR A 157 -22.64 16.60 28.61
N GLN A 158 -22.51 15.42 29.24
CA GLN A 158 -21.60 15.23 30.38
C GLN A 158 -20.14 15.26 29.94
N TRP A 159 -19.84 14.67 28.77
CA TRP A 159 -18.51 14.67 28.18
C TRP A 159 -18.01 16.07 27.83
N ASP A 160 -18.87 16.90 27.23
CA ASP A 160 -18.53 18.28 26.87
C ASP A 160 -18.27 19.13 28.13
N ALA A 161 -19.07 18.95 29.19
CA ALA A 161 -18.87 19.63 30.47
C ALA A 161 -17.52 19.25 31.13
N TYR A 162 -17.17 17.96 31.13
CA TYR A 162 -15.87 17.50 31.63
C TYR A 162 -14.69 18.10 30.84
N ARG A 163 -14.84 18.22 29.51
CA ARG A 163 -13.81 18.77 28.64
C ARG A 163 -13.60 20.27 28.87
N GLN A 164 -14.69 21.02 29.08
CA GLN A 164 -14.63 22.43 29.46
C GLN A 164 -13.96 22.61 30.82
N GLN A 165 -14.34 21.81 31.83
CA GLN A 165 -13.71 21.87 33.15
C GLN A 165 -12.20 21.60 33.11
N LYS A 166 -11.76 20.68 32.24
CA LYS A 166 -10.34 20.37 32.06
C LYS A 166 -9.57 21.49 31.35
N LEU A 167 -10.22 22.26 30.46
CA LEU A 167 -9.64 23.44 29.82
C LEU A 167 -9.50 24.61 30.79
N ASP A 168 -10.46 24.75 31.71
CA ASP A 168 -10.47 25.82 32.71
C ASP A 168 -9.53 25.55 33.90
N THR A 169 -9.01 24.33 34.03
CA THR A 169 -7.98 24.01 35.04
C THR A 169 -6.60 24.33 34.47
N PRO A 170 -5.94 25.44 34.83
CA PRO A 170 -4.60 25.74 34.34
C PRO A 170 -3.64 24.64 34.81
N ALA A 171 -3.01 23.96 33.85
CA ALA A 171 -1.98 22.97 34.12
C ALA A 171 -0.85 23.63 34.92
N GLY A 172 -0.83 23.39 36.23
CA GLY A 172 0.20 23.86 37.14
C GLY A 172 1.57 23.36 36.68
N LYS A 173 2.49 24.32 36.53
CA LYS A 173 3.92 24.07 36.47
C LYS A 173 4.36 23.60 37.86
N ASP A 174 4.77 22.34 37.96
CA ASP A 174 5.73 21.87 38.95
C ASP A 174 6.92 21.26 38.20
#